data_AF-A0A959FWR6-F1
#
_entry.id   AF-A0A959FWR6-F1
#
_cell.length_a   1.000
_cell.length_b   1.000
_cell.length_c   1.000
_cell.angle_alpha   90.00
_cell.angle_beta   90.00
_cell.angle_gamma   90.00
#
_symmetry.space_group_name_H-M   'P 1'
#
loop_
_entity.id
_entity.type
_entity.pdbx_description
1 polymer ?
#
loop_
_entity_poly.entity_id
_entity_poly.type
_entity_poly.pdbx_seq_one_letter_code
_entity_poly.pdbx_strand_id
1 'polypeptide(L)'
;FASMMGKKGQAILLDCRSLEYEYFPLELGDYQLLLLNTNVSHTLASSEYNTRRAECEAGVALLQKEFSGITHLRDVSLDQLRYFQKKMPEVIYRRCYHVVSENERVLEATKALSAGNHRQLGQLIYYSHFSLQHNYEVSCPELDFLVEETLDKDYVLGARMMGGGFGGCTLNLIEKDKKSAFIAVMAEAYREQFGRELTPYAVSIVDGTAVVQ
;
A
#
# COMPACT_ATOMS: atom_id res chain seq x y z
N PHE A 1 -14.76 -0.67 -7.51
CA PHE A 1 -15.29 0.33 -6.55
C PHE A 1 -14.72 1.72 -6.82
N ALA A 2 -13.42 1.96 -6.62
CA ALA A 2 -12.79 3.28 -6.80
C ALA A 2 -13.09 3.95 -8.15
N SER A 3 -13.05 3.22 -9.26
CA SER A 3 -13.36 3.75 -10.60
C SER A 3 -14.80 4.23 -10.76
N MET A 4 -15.75 3.68 -10.01
CA MET A 4 -17.16 4.05 -10.06
C MET A 4 -17.50 5.13 -9.05
N MET A 5 -16.94 5.02 -7.84
CA MET A 5 -17.30 5.85 -6.69
C MET A 5 -16.32 7.01 -6.48
N GLY A 6 -15.39 7.24 -7.41
CA GLY A 6 -14.45 8.35 -7.34
C GLY A 6 -15.16 9.69 -7.18
N LYS A 7 -14.55 10.61 -6.43
CA LYS A 7 -15.03 11.98 -6.28
C LYS A 7 -13.83 12.90 -6.34
N LYS A 8 -13.91 13.94 -7.17
CA LYS A 8 -12.80 14.87 -7.38
C LYS A 8 -12.26 15.41 -6.06
N GLY A 9 -10.94 15.31 -5.90
CA GLY A 9 -10.24 15.76 -4.69
C GLY A 9 -10.53 14.96 -3.42
N GLN A 10 -11.13 13.77 -3.50
CA GLN A 10 -11.46 12.93 -2.33
C GLN A 10 -10.77 11.57 -2.41
N ALA A 11 -10.21 11.13 -1.29
CA ALA A 11 -9.92 9.72 -1.02
C ALA A 11 -11.17 9.01 -0.50
N ILE A 12 -11.19 7.68 -0.59
CA ILE A 12 -12.31 6.84 -0.14
C ILE A 12 -11.79 5.88 0.93
N LEU A 13 -12.33 5.95 2.14
CA LEU A 13 -12.22 4.89 3.12
C LEU A 13 -13.35 3.90 2.86
N LEU A 14 -13.03 2.66 2.52
CA LEU A 14 -13.99 1.60 2.22
C LEU A 14 -13.83 0.47 3.23
N ASP A 15 -14.89 0.12 3.95
CA ASP A 15 -14.94 -1.15 4.65
C ASP A 15 -15.31 -2.25 3.63
N CYS A 16 -14.34 -3.07 3.26
CA CYS A 16 -14.54 -4.13 2.25
C CYS A 16 -15.49 -5.24 2.70
N ARG A 17 -15.89 -5.31 3.97
CA ARG A 17 -16.88 -6.28 4.48
C ARG A 17 -18.30 -5.76 4.32
N SER A 18 -18.59 -4.56 4.82
CA SER A 18 -19.96 -3.99 4.76
C SER A 18 -20.23 -3.24 3.45
N LEU A 19 -19.17 -2.88 2.71
CA LEU A 19 -19.17 -1.96 1.56
C LEU A 19 -19.57 -0.52 1.92
N GLU A 20 -19.69 -0.20 3.20
CA GLU A 20 -19.83 1.18 3.66
C GLU A 20 -18.54 1.95 3.38
N TYR A 21 -18.70 3.23 3.01
CA TYR A 21 -17.57 4.07 2.65
C TYR A 21 -17.81 5.52 3.03
N GLU A 22 -16.71 6.22 3.24
CA GLU A 22 -16.67 7.65 3.57
C GLU A 22 -15.63 8.35 2.69
N TYR A 23 -15.94 9.60 2.33
CA TYR A 23 -15.02 10.44 1.57
C TYR A 23 -14.19 11.31 2.51
N PHE A 24 -12.88 11.36 2.24
CA PHE A 24 -11.94 12.23 2.94
C PHE A 24 -11.31 13.19 1.93
N PRO A 25 -11.34 14.52 2.16
CA PRO A 25 -10.61 15.46 1.31
C PRO A 25 -9.13 15.09 1.24
N LEU A 26 -8.61 14.91 0.02
CA LEU A 26 -7.18 14.67 -0.19
C LEU A 26 -6.44 16.01 -0.30
N GLU A 27 -6.39 16.73 0.80
CA GLU A 27 -5.68 18.00 0.92
C GLU A 27 -4.24 17.72 1.35
N LEU A 28 -3.29 17.90 0.44
CA LEU A 28 -1.87 17.59 0.68
C LEU A 28 -0.99 18.83 0.84
N GLY A 29 -1.57 20.03 0.89
CA GLY A 29 -0.82 21.28 1.07
C GLY A 29 0.26 21.46 0.00
N ASP A 30 1.52 21.56 0.43
CA ASP A 30 2.70 21.69 -0.44
C ASP A 30 3.19 20.36 -1.04
N TYR A 31 2.51 19.25 -0.73
CA TYR A 31 2.83 17.91 -1.22
C TYR A 31 1.88 17.45 -2.33
N GLN A 32 2.31 16.45 -3.08
CA GLN A 32 1.52 15.77 -4.12
C GLN A 32 1.83 14.27 -4.15
N LEU A 33 0.96 13.51 -4.81
CA LEU A 33 1.20 12.11 -5.14
C LEU A 33 1.90 11.99 -6.50
N LEU A 34 2.92 11.15 -6.57
CA LEU A 34 3.64 10.78 -7.77
C LEU A 34 3.70 9.26 -7.90
N LEU A 35 3.30 8.73 -9.06
CA LEU A 35 3.53 7.33 -9.37
C LEU A 35 4.78 7.15 -10.22
N LEU A 36 5.58 6.15 -9.89
CA LEU A 36 6.73 5.72 -10.69
C LEU A 36 6.52 4.25 -11.07
N ASN A 37 6.30 4.00 -12.36
CA ASN A 37 6.09 2.66 -12.90
C ASN A 37 7.42 2.02 -13.26
N THR A 38 7.71 0.88 -12.64
CA THR A 38 8.91 0.06 -12.88
C THR A 38 8.97 -0.46 -14.32
N ASN A 39 7.84 -0.47 -15.03
CA ASN A 39 7.65 -1.13 -16.32
C ASN A 39 7.96 -2.64 -16.26
N VAL A 40 7.89 -3.23 -15.05
CA VAL A 40 8.03 -4.66 -14.81
C VAL A 40 6.65 -5.24 -14.50
N SER A 41 6.36 -6.38 -15.12
CA SER A 41 5.18 -7.20 -14.86
C SER A 41 5.61 -8.65 -14.79
N HIS A 42 5.41 -9.30 -13.65
CA HIS A 42 5.68 -10.73 -13.49
C HIS A 42 4.44 -11.55 -13.83
N THR A 43 4.59 -12.50 -14.76
CA THR A 43 3.54 -13.46 -15.17
C THR A 43 3.03 -14.34 -14.03
N LEU A 44 3.81 -14.47 -12.95
CA LEU A 44 3.47 -15.26 -11.74
C LEU A 44 2.57 -14.50 -10.74
N ALA A 45 2.22 -13.24 -10.99
CA ALA A 45 1.46 -12.44 -10.04
C ALA A 45 0.09 -13.08 -9.67
N SER A 46 -0.55 -13.79 -10.60
CA SER A 46 -1.83 -14.46 -10.36
C SER A 46 -1.70 -15.71 -9.47
N SER A 47 -0.64 -16.51 -9.64
CA SER A 47 -0.39 -17.68 -8.78
C SER A 47 0.00 -17.23 -7.38
N GLU A 48 0.89 -16.24 -7.26
CA GLU A 48 1.33 -15.72 -5.96
C GLU A 48 0.20 -15.05 -5.19
N TYR A 49 -0.69 -14.31 -5.87
CA TYR A 49 -1.89 -13.75 -5.25
C TYR A 49 -2.77 -14.85 -4.61
N ASN A 50 -3.00 -15.95 -5.33
CA ASN A 50 -3.77 -17.08 -4.81
C ASN A 50 -3.06 -17.77 -3.64
N THR A 51 -1.73 -17.87 -3.68
CA THR A 51 -0.92 -18.37 -2.55
C THR A 51 -1.12 -17.51 -1.31
N ARG A 52 -1.00 -16.18 -1.42
CA ARG A 52 -1.20 -15.26 -0.28
C ARG A 52 -2.60 -15.36 0.31
N ARG A 53 -3.61 -15.51 -0.54
CA ARG A 53 -4.99 -15.74 -0.10
C ARG A 53 -5.11 -17.04 0.70
N ALA A 54 -4.60 -18.14 0.16
CA ALA A 54 -4.65 -19.45 0.83
C ALA A 54 -3.89 -19.44 2.16
N GLU A 55 -2.74 -18.76 2.24
CA GLU A 55 -1.98 -18.56 3.48
C GLU A 55 -2.83 -17.81 4.53
N CYS A 56 -3.53 -16.74 4.14
CA CYS A 56 -4.42 -16.00 5.04
C CYS A 56 -5.61 -16.85 5.51
N GLU A 57 -6.24 -17.62 4.61
CA GLU A 57 -7.33 -18.54 4.93
C GLU A 57 -6.90 -19.64 5.92
N ALA A 58 -5.70 -20.21 5.73
CA ALA A 58 -5.11 -21.15 6.67
C ALA A 58 -4.86 -20.54 8.06
N GLY A 59 -4.42 -19.28 8.09
CA GLY A 59 -4.25 -18.53 9.34
C GLY A 59 -5.56 -18.31 10.09
N VAL A 60 -6.64 -17.95 9.38
CA VAL A 60 -7.99 -17.86 9.94
C VAL A 60 -8.44 -19.19 10.53
N ALA A 61 -8.25 -20.30 9.80
CA ALA A 61 -8.63 -21.63 10.28
C ALA A 61 -7.89 -22.06 11.55
N LEU A 62 -6.65 -21.61 11.75
CA LEU A 62 -5.90 -21.85 12.99
C LEU A 62 -6.44 -21.00 14.15
N LEU A 63 -6.71 -19.72 13.91
CA LEU A 63 -7.24 -18.80 14.93
C LEU A 63 -8.63 -19.22 15.43
N GLN A 64 -9.47 -19.73 14.53
CA GLN A 64 -10.82 -20.24 14.85
C GLN A 64 -10.84 -21.40 15.85
N LYS A 65 -9.72 -22.13 16.00
CA LYS A 65 -9.63 -23.23 16.98
C LYS A 65 -9.60 -22.73 18.43
N GLU A 66 -9.18 -21.49 18.65
CA GLU A 66 -9.04 -20.90 19.98
C GLU A 66 -10.09 -19.80 20.23
N PHE A 67 -10.36 -18.98 19.22
CA PHE A 67 -11.23 -17.82 19.35
C PHE A 67 -12.53 -18.02 18.56
N SER A 68 -13.65 -18.05 19.28
CA SER A 68 -14.98 -18.07 18.67
C SER A 68 -15.30 -16.75 17.95
N GLY A 69 -15.98 -16.81 16.81
CA GLY A 69 -16.49 -15.64 16.10
C GLY A 69 -15.54 -15.04 15.05
N ILE A 70 -14.32 -15.55 14.92
CA ILE A 70 -13.43 -15.18 13.81
C ILE A 70 -13.97 -15.80 12.52
N THR A 71 -14.23 -14.97 11.51
CA THR A 71 -14.59 -15.43 10.16
C THR A 71 -13.57 -14.98 9.13
N HIS A 72 -12.93 -13.83 9.35
CA HIS A 72 -11.91 -13.24 8.50
C HIS A 72 -10.82 -12.60 9.37
N LEU A 73 -9.66 -12.29 8.79
CA LEU A 73 -8.60 -11.57 9.50
C LEU A 73 -9.04 -10.18 10.01
N ARG A 74 -10.11 -9.61 9.45
CA ARG A 74 -10.75 -8.37 9.93
C ARG A 74 -11.38 -8.48 11.32
N ASP A 75 -11.63 -9.70 11.82
CA ASP A 75 -12.13 -9.97 13.18
C ASP A 75 -11.00 -10.13 14.22
N VAL A 76 -9.75 -10.12 13.77
CA VAL A 76 -8.58 -10.50 14.56
C VAL A 76 -7.87 -9.26 15.07
N SER A 77 -7.61 -9.20 16.37
CA SER A 77 -6.73 -8.16 16.95
C SER A 77 -5.26 -8.56 16.88
N LEU A 78 -4.35 -7.57 16.90
CA LEU A 78 -2.91 -7.86 16.97
C LEU A 78 -2.52 -8.71 18.19
N ASP A 79 -3.21 -8.56 19.32
CA ASP A 79 -2.92 -9.34 20.53
C ASP A 79 -3.36 -10.80 20.39
N GLN A 80 -4.50 -11.07 19.76
CA GLN A 80 -4.91 -12.43 19.39
C GLN A 80 -3.90 -13.07 18.44
N LEU A 81 -3.39 -12.30 17.48
CA LEU A 81 -2.39 -12.80 16.56
C LEU A 81 -1.06 -13.10 17.27
N ARG A 82 -0.55 -12.18 18.12
CA ARG A 82 0.67 -12.37 18.93
C ARG A 82 0.61 -13.65 19.77
N TYR A 83 -0.55 -13.98 20.34
CA TYR A 83 -0.75 -15.24 21.06
C TYR A 83 -0.47 -16.49 20.19
N PHE A 84 -0.68 -16.39 18.88
CA PHE A 84 -0.42 -17.44 17.90
C PHE A 84 0.99 -17.44 17.30
N GLN A 85 1.87 -16.50 17.66
CA GLN A 85 3.19 -16.37 17.03
C GLN A 85 4.02 -17.66 17.02
N LYS A 86 3.95 -18.45 18.10
CA LYS A 86 4.63 -19.76 18.22
C LYS A 86 3.74 -20.97 17.92
N LYS A 87 2.45 -20.75 17.62
CA LYS A 87 1.43 -21.77 17.39
C LYS A 87 1.03 -21.91 15.91
N MET A 88 1.60 -21.05 15.07
CA MET A 88 1.30 -20.94 13.64
C MET A 88 2.62 -21.02 12.87
N PRO A 89 2.64 -21.64 11.68
CA PRO A 89 3.80 -21.57 10.80
C PRO A 89 4.21 -20.11 10.55
N GLU A 90 5.50 -19.83 10.61
CA GLU A 90 6.03 -18.45 10.57
C GLU A 90 5.55 -17.67 9.34
N VAL A 91 5.55 -18.30 8.17
CA VAL A 91 5.08 -17.69 6.92
C VAL A 91 3.62 -17.25 7.05
N ILE A 92 2.74 -18.14 7.52
CA ILE A 92 1.31 -17.84 7.72
C ILE A 92 1.14 -16.70 8.73
N TYR A 93 1.88 -16.75 9.84
CA TYR A 93 1.85 -15.68 10.83
C TYR A 93 2.21 -14.32 10.23
N ARG A 94 3.28 -14.25 9.43
CA ARG A 94 3.69 -13.02 8.75
C ARG A 94 2.61 -12.50 7.78
N ARG A 95 1.95 -13.40 7.02
CA ARG A 95 0.83 -12.99 6.13
C ARG A 95 -0.33 -12.40 6.91
N CYS A 96 -0.76 -13.08 7.98
CA CYS A 96 -1.82 -12.59 8.85
C CYS A 96 -1.44 -11.27 9.51
N TYR A 97 -0.18 -11.14 9.95
CA TYR A 97 0.32 -9.94 10.62
C TYR A 97 0.27 -8.73 9.69
N HIS A 98 0.68 -8.89 8.43
CA HIS A 98 0.50 -7.83 7.44
C HIS A 98 -0.96 -7.39 7.35
N VAL A 99 -1.89 -8.32 7.10
CA VAL A 99 -3.30 -7.97 6.87
C VAL A 99 -3.93 -7.29 8.09
N VAL A 100 -3.70 -7.82 9.30
CA VAL A 100 -4.25 -7.24 10.53
C VAL A 100 -3.65 -5.86 10.80
N SER A 101 -2.33 -5.72 10.72
CA SER A 101 -1.67 -4.42 10.96
C SER A 101 -1.95 -3.39 9.87
N GLU A 102 -2.16 -3.81 8.62
CA GLU A 102 -2.50 -2.92 7.52
C GLU A 102 -3.93 -2.37 7.66
N ASN A 103 -4.87 -3.17 8.16
CA ASN A 103 -6.22 -2.68 8.49
C ASN A 103 -6.17 -1.56 9.55
N GLU A 104 -5.37 -1.73 10.61
CA GLU A 104 -5.17 -0.67 11.60
C GLU A 104 -4.47 0.55 10.98
N ARG A 105 -3.47 0.33 10.12
CA ARG A 105 -2.71 1.38 9.45
C ARG A 105 -3.58 2.25 8.55
N VAL A 106 -4.59 1.67 7.89
CA VAL A 106 -5.58 2.42 7.09
C VAL A 106 -6.36 3.40 7.97
N LEU A 107 -6.79 2.96 9.17
CA LEU A 107 -7.49 3.83 10.12
C LEU A 107 -6.58 4.92 10.70
N GLU A 108 -5.29 4.62 10.91
CA GLU A 108 -4.33 5.65 11.33
C GLU A 108 -4.03 6.63 10.19
N ALA A 109 -4.00 6.16 8.94
CA ALA A 109 -3.77 7.01 7.77
C ALA A 109 -4.94 7.98 7.54
N THR A 110 -6.19 7.55 7.79
CA THR A 110 -7.37 8.44 7.68
C THR A 110 -7.37 9.51 8.76
N LYS A 111 -6.97 9.17 10.00
CA LYS A 111 -6.76 10.15 11.08
C LYS A 111 -5.66 11.14 10.72
N ALA A 112 -4.51 10.68 10.23
CA ALA A 112 -3.40 11.53 9.83
C ALA A 112 -3.79 12.49 8.69
N LEU A 113 -4.51 11.97 7.68
CA LEU A 113 -5.02 12.79 6.58
C LEU A 113 -6.01 13.85 7.07
N SER A 114 -6.97 13.45 7.91
CA SER A 114 -7.99 14.37 8.48
C SER A 114 -7.36 15.47 9.34
N ALA A 115 -6.27 15.16 10.03
CA ALA A 115 -5.54 16.11 10.86
C ALA A 115 -4.52 16.97 10.08
N GLY A 116 -4.38 16.78 8.75
CA GLY A 116 -3.35 17.45 7.96
C GLY A 116 -1.91 17.03 8.33
N ASN A 117 -1.74 15.90 9.03
CA ASN A 117 -0.43 15.41 9.47
C ASN A 117 0.24 14.59 8.35
N HIS A 118 0.72 15.30 7.31
CA HIS A 118 1.32 14.67 6.14
C HIS A 118 2.58 13.86 6.46
N ARG A 119 3.34 14.26 7.48
CA ARG A 119 4.53 13.51 7.92
C ARG A 119 4.16 12.15 8.49
N GLN A 120 3.14 12.09 9.35
CA GLN A 120 2.63 10.82 9.87
C GLN A 120 2.03 9.97 8.75
N LEU A 121 1.27 10.58 7.83
CA LEU A 121 0.74 9.89 6.66
C LEU A 121 1.86 9.25 5.83
N GLY A 122 2.94 9.99 5.56
CA GLY A 122 4.12 9.51 4.86
C GLY A 122 4.83 8.35 5.56
N GLN A 123 5.02 8.44 6.87
CA GLN A 123 5.57 7.34 7.68
C GLN A 123 4.70 6.07 7.61
N LEU A 124 3.38 6.22 7.67
CA LEU A 124 2.45 5.09 7.51
C LEU A 124 2.54 4.48 6.11
N ILE A 125 2.77 5.29 5.07
CA ILE A 125 3.00 4.81 3.71
C ILE A 125 4.26 3.92 3.67
N TYR A 126 5.38 4.35 4.25
CA TYR A 126 6.60 3.52 4.34
C TYR A 126 6.37 2.23 5.14
N TYR A 127 5.73 2.32 6.30
CA TYR A 127 5.47 1.13 7.12
C TYR A 127 4.60 0.10 6.41
N SER A 128 3.68 0.55 5.55
CA SER A 128 2.96 -0.37 4.68
C SER A 128 3.90 -1.07 3.70
N HIS A 129 4.78 -0.31 3.02
CA HIS A 129 5.73 -0.91 2.08
C HIS A 129 6.59 -1.98 2.73
N PHE A 130 7.22 -1.68 3.86
CA PHE A 130 8.05 -2.66 4.57
C PHE A 130 7.25 -3.87 5.04
N SER A 131 5.97 -3.68 5.39
CA SER A 131 5.10 -4.81 5.66
C SER A 131 4.78 -5.63 4.41
N LEU A 132 4.58 -5.01 3.24
CA LEU A 132 4.37 -5.72 1.98
C LEU A 132 5.62 -6.45 1.51
N GLN A 133 6.80 -5.87 1.76
CA GLN A 133 8.10 -6.43 1.43
C GLN A 133 8.43 -7.62 2.33
N HIS A 134 8.40 -7.44 3.66
CA HIS A 134 8.94 -8.44 4.60
C HIS A 134 7.88 -9.37 5.21
N ASN A 135 6.65 -8.87 5.43
CA ASN A 135 5.59 -9.68 6.06
C ASN A 135 4.68 -10.31 5.02
N TYR A 136 4.33 -9.59 3.95
CA TYR A 136 3.46 -10.10 2.90
C TYR A 136 4.23 -10.66 1.70
N GLU A 137 5.50 -10.30 1.50
CA GLU A 137 6.35 -10.77 0.39
C GLU A 137 5.66 -10.67 -0.98
N VAL A 138 5.15 -9.48 -1.30
CA VAL A 138 4.56 -9.17 -2.62
C VAL A 138 5.28 -8.06 -3.36
N SER A 139 6.36 -7.51 -2.80
CA SER A 139 7.21 -6.56 -3.51
C SER A 139 8.14 -7.25 -4.51
N CYS A 140 9.05 -6.50 -5.12
CA CYS A 140 10.12 -7.01 -5.98
C CYS A 140 11.35 -6.08 -5.92
N PRO A 141 12.53 -6.52 -6.40
CA PRO A 141 13.74 -5.71 -6.33
C PRO A 141 13.59 -4.31 -6.92
N GLU A 142 12.83 -4.17 -8.01
CA GLU A 142 12.58 -2.88 -8.65
C GLU A 142 11.73 -1.94 -7.80
N LEU A 143 10.69 -2.47 -7.15
CA LEU A 143 9.83 -1.67 -6.25
C LEU A 143 10.59 -1.28 -4.98
N ASP A 144 11.34 -2.22 -4.41
CA ASP A 144 12.11 -2.02 -3.18
C ASP A 144 13.19 -0.97 -3.40
N PHE A 145 13.95 -1.08 -4.50
CA PHE A 145 14.95 -0.08 -4.89
C PHE A 145 14.33 1.33 -5.00
N LEU A 146 13.20 1.46 -5.69
CA LEU A 146 12.55 2.77 -5.83
C LEU A 146 12.08 3.35 -4.50
N VAL A 147 11.72 2.53 -3.51
CA VAL A 147 11.34 3.01 -2.18
C VAL A 147 12.58 3.32 -1.33
N GLU A 148 13.62 2.47 -1.37
CA GLU A 148 14.89 2.69 -0.67
C GLU A 148 15.55 4.01 -1.09
N GLU A 149 15.54 4.29 -2.40
CA GLU A 149 16.01 5.55 -2.98
C GLU A 149 15.20 6.78 -2.53
N THR A 150 14.16 6.65 -1.71
CA THR A 150 13.46 7.81 -1.14
C THR A 150 13.84 8.10 0.31
N LEU A 151 14.48 7.17 1.01
CA LEU A 151 14.66 7.21 2.46
C LEU A 151 15.57 8.34 2.94
N ASP A 152 16.50 8.80 2.09
CA ASP A 152 17.44 9.87 2.37
C ASP A 152 17.00 11.24 1.83
N LYS A 153 15.77 11.34 1.27
CA LYS A 153 15.24 12.54 0.64
C LYS A 153 14.17 13.16 1.51
N ASP A 154 14.54 14.16 2.31
CA ASP A 154 13.63 14.84 3.25
C ASP A 154 12.35 15.42 2.61
N TYR A 155 12.39 15.69 1.31
CA TYR A 155 11.25 16.17 0.52
C TYR A 155 10.30 15.05 0.04
N VAL A 156 10.59 13.78 0.34
CA VAL A 156 9.70 12.64 0.16
C VAL A 156 9.27 12.15 1.54
N LEU A 157 7.99 12.29 1.85
CA LEU A 157 7.47 11.93 3.18
C LEU A 157 7.18 10.43 3.30
N GLY A 158 6.89 9.76 2.18
CA GLY A 158 6.41 8.38 2.14
C GLY A 158 6.47 7.80 0.76
N ALA A 159 6.92 6.54 0.63
CA ALA A 159 6.83 5.77 -0.60
C ALA A 159 6.41 4.32 -0.34
N ARG A 160 5.61 3.76 -1.25
CA ARG A 160 5.22 2.34 -1.22
C ARG A 160 4.88 1.78 -2.59
N MET A 161 4.98 0.48 -2.76
CA MET A 161 4.32 -0.20 -3.89
C MET A 161 2.79 0.01 -3.88
N MET A 162 2.20 0.14 -5.07
CA MET A 162 0.77 0.29 -5.31
C MET A 162 0.25 -0.88 -6.15
N GLY A 163 -0.89 -1.44 -5.75
CA GLY A 163 -1.54 -2.55 -6.45
C GLY A 163 -1.13 -3.92 -5.91
N GLY A 164 -1.22 -4.95 -6.74
CA GLY A 164 -1.00 -6.35 -6.35
C GLY A 164 0.47 -6.73 -6.10
N GLY A 165 1.41 -5.87 -6.47
CA GLY A 165 2.84 -6.15 -6.32
C GLY A 165 3.44 -6.92 -7.48
N PHE A 166 4.65 -7.45 -7.27
CA PHE A 166 5.42 -8.16 -8.29
C PHE A 166 5.64 -7.30 -9.55
N GLY A 167 5.99 -6.04 -9.34
CA GLY A 167 6.11 -5.01 -10.37
C GLY A 167 5.02 -3.94 -10.27
N GLY A 168 4.84 -3.17 -11.34
CA GLY A 168 3.91 -2.06 -11.38
C GLY A 168 4.50 -0.76 -10.83
N CYS A 169 3.75 -0.04 -9.99
CA CYS A 169 4.11 1.32 -9.58
C CYS A 169 4.47 1.44 -8.10
N THR A 170 5.36 2.37 -7.77
CA THR A 170 5.40 2.98 -6.44
C THR A 170 4.52 4.23 -6.40
N LEU A 171 3.92 4.51 -5.25
CA LEU A 171 3.25 5.74 -4.87
C LEU A 171 4.16 6.52 -3.92
N ASN A 172 4.41 7.79 -4.24
CA ASN A 172 5.32 8.66 -3.51
C ASN A 172 4.59 9.93 -3.09
N LEU A 173 4.65 10.28 -1.81
CA LEU A 173 4.18 11.55 -1.25
C LEU A 173 5.36 12.52 -1.19
N ILE A 174 5.40 13.49 -2.11
CA ILE A 174 6.57 14.34 -2.38
C ILE A 174 6.20 15.81 -2.42
N GLU A 175 7.11 16.69 -2.02
CA GLU A 175 6.98 18.14 -2.19
C GLU A 175 6.75 18.52 -3.66
N LYS A 176 5.88 19.52 -3.88
CA LYS A 176 5.42 19.90 -5.23
C LYS A 176 6.56 20.39 -6.11
N ASP A 177 7.47 21.19 -5.56
CA ASP A 177 8.58 21.82 -6.27
C ASP A 177 9.74 20.84 -6.58
N LYS A 178 9.84 19.71 -5.86
CA LYS A 178 10.91 18.73 -6.05
C LYS A 178 10.62 17.67 -7.12
N LYS A 179 9.37 17.53 -7.55
CA LYS A 179 8.91 16.47 -8.45
C LYS A 179 9.80 16.27 -9.69
N SER A 180 10.08 17.34 -10.45
CA SER A 180 10.80 17.20 -11.73
C SER A 180 12.25 16.76 -11.51
N ALA A 181 12.93 17.33 -10.52
CA ALA A 181 14.30 16.95 -10.16
C ALA A 181 14.36 15.50 -9.64
N PHE A 182 13.39 15.12 -8.79
CA PHE A 182 13.29 13.77 -8.27
C PHE A 182 13.08 12.74 -9.38
N ILE A 183 12.15 12.98 -10.33
CA ILE A 183 11.93 12.08 -11.47
C ILE A 183 13.22 11.86 -12.27
N ALA A 184 13.99 12.93 -12.53
CA ALA A 184 15.24 12.82 -13.28
C ALA A 184 16.29 11.96 -12.55
N VAL A 185 16.46 12.17 -11.24
CA VAL A 185 17.38 11.39 -10.41
C VAL A 185 16.96 9.92 -10.34
N MET A 186 15.68 9.66 -10.09
CA MET A 186 15.16 8.29 -9.98
C MET A 186 15.24 7.54 -11.32
N ALA A 187 14.98 8.22 -12.44
CA ALA A 187 15.08 7.60 -13.76
C ALA A 187 16.52 7.21 -14.11
N GLU A 188 17.50 8.06 -13.79
CA GLU A 188 18.92 7.75 -13.98
C GLU A 188 19.33 6.55 -13.13
N ALA A 189 19.09 6.62 -11.81
CA ALA A 189 19.48 5.57 -10.88
C ALA A 189 18.82 4.22 -11.21
N TYR A 190 17.53 4.24 -11.59
CA TYR A 190 16.80 3.04 -12.00
C TYR A 190 17.36 2.43 -13.29
N ARG A 191 17.74 3.27 -14.27
CA ARG A 191 18.36 2.82 -15.51
C ARG A 191 19.75 2.24 -15.28
N GLU A 192 20.56 2.87 -14.43
CA GLU A 192 21.88 2.36 -14.05
C GLU A 192 21.78 0.99 -13.35
N GLN A 193 20.82 0.83 -12.43
CA GLN A 193 20.65 -0.39 -11.65
C GLN A 193 20.04 -1.55 -12.46
N PHE A 194 19.01 -1.28 -13.28
CA PHE A 194 18.21 -2.34 -13.93
C PHE A 194 18.28 -2.35 -15.45
N GLY A 195 18.94 -1.36 -16.08
CA GLY A 195 18.98 -1.23 -17.54
C GLY A 195 17.61 -0.94 -18.17
N ARG A 196 16.70 -0.32 -17.41
CA ARG A 196 15.30 -0.09 -17.78
C ARG A 196 14.91 1.35 -17.58
N GLU A 197 14.01 1.84 -18.42
CA GLU A 197 13.39 3.15 -18.25
C GLU A 197 12.27 3.10 -17.21
N LEU A 198 12.14 4.18 -16.45
CA LEU A 198 11.08 4.40 -15.46
C LEU A 198 9.99 5.31 -16.07
N THR A 199 8.71 4.96 -15.90
CA THR A 199 7.62 5.83 -16.40
C THR A 199 6.96 6.58 -15.23
N PRO A 200 7.09 7.92 -15.14
CA PRO A 200 6.38 8.71 -14.15
C PRO A 200 4.93 8.97 -14.58
N TYR A 201 3.98 8.89 -13.65
CA TYR A 201 2.61 9.38 -13.85
C TYR A 201 2.26 10.52 -12.92
N ALA A 202 1.74 11.60 -13.50
CA ALA A 202 1.05 12.63 -12.73
C ALA A 202 -0.28 12.07 -12.21
N VAL A 203 -0.55 12.29 -10.92
CA VAL A 203 -1.79 11.83 -10.29
C VAL A 203 -2.77 12.99 -10.21
N SER A 204 -3.98 12.75 -10.70
CA SER A 204 -5.12 13.64 -10.55
C SER A 204 -6.26 12.87 -9.90
N ILE A 205 -6.84 13.43 -8.83
CA ILE A 205 -7.99 12.82 -8.15
C ILE A 205 -9.26 13.38 -8.78
N VAL A 206 -9.99 12.52 -9.49
CA VAL A 206 -11.13 12.89 -10.33
C VAL A 206 -12.40 12.15 -9.92
N ASP A 207 -13.53 12.58 -10.48
CA ASP A 207 -14.79 11.88 -10.33
C ASP A 207 -14.72 10.48 -10.94
N GLY A 208 -15.54 9.58 -10.41
CA GLY A 208 -15.74 8.24 -10.94
C GLY A 208 -16.49 8.25 -12.27
N THR A 209 -16.84 7.06 -12.73
CA THR A 209 -17.59 6.90 -13.98
C THR A 209 -18.91 7.67 -13.95
N ALA A 210 -19.14 8.50 -14.96
CA ALA A 210 -20.37 9.27 -15.15
C ALA A 210 -20.84 9.19 -16.60
N VAL A 211 -22.13 9.41 -16.82
CA VAL A 211 -22.69 9.58 -18.16
C VAL A 211 -22.38 10.99 -18.65
N VAL A 212 -21.73 11.10 -19.80
CA VAL A 212 -21.54 12.39 -20.49
C VAL A 212 -22.79 12.65 -21.32
N GLN A 213 -23.50 13.74 -21.03
CA GLN A 213 -24.64 14.22 -21.82
C GLN A 213 -24.18 15.16 -22.92
#